data_AF-A0A0Q8P6J4-F1
#
_entry.id   AF-A0A0Q8P6J4-F1
#
_cell.length_a   1.000
_cell.length_b   1.000
_cell.length_c   1.000
_cell.angle_alpha   90.00
_cell.angle_beta   90.00
_cell.angle_gamma   90.00
#
_symmetry.space_group_name_H-M   'P 1'
#
loop_
_entity.id
_entity.type
_entity.pdbx_description
1 polymer ?
#
loop_
_entity_poly.entity_id
_entity_poly.type
_entity_poly.pdbx_seq_one_letter_code
_entity_poly.pdbx_strand_id
1 'polypeptide(L)' 'MLTEGLHDLCERGLVDRPRLPGFPVHTRYALSDAGRALRPLLIELYRTGEALRAGSLRGTGPATPS' A
#
# COMPACT_ATOMS: atom_id res chain seq x y z
N MET A 1 6.90 1.03 12.38
CA MET A 1 7.40 -0.36 12.24
C MET A 1 6.47 -1.16 11.33
N LEU A 2 6.95 -2.16 10.56
CA LEU A 2 6.09 -2.97 9.66
C LEU A 2 4.92 -3.65 10.39
N THR A 3 5.18 -4.09 11.63
CA THR A 3 4.20 -4.75 12.48
C THR A 3 3.03 -3.84 12.86
N GLU A 4 3.25 -2.54 13.10
CA GLU A 4 2.20 -1.57 13.43
C GLU A 4 1.29 -1.33 12.22
N GLY A 5 1.88 -1.13 11.03
CA GLY A 5 1.09 -0.94 9.82
C GLY A 5 0.25 -2.17 9.46
N LEU A 6 0.77 -3.39 9.70
CA LEU A 6 -0.02 -4.61 9.52
C LEU A 6 -1.13 -4.74 10.56
N HIS A 7 -0.89 -4.31 11.80
CA HIS A 7 -1.92 -4.31 12.84
C HIS A 7 -3.06 -3.36 12.50
N ASP A 8 -2.76 -2.13 12.08
CA ASP A 8 -3.76 -1.15 11.65
C ASP A 8 -4.58 -1.63 10.45
N LEU A 9 -3.95 -2.34 9.51
CA LEU A 9 -4.64 -2.93 8.37
C LEU A 9 -5.55 -4.10 8.78
N CYS A 10 -5.19 -4.85 9.83
CA CYS A 10 -6.07 -5.86 10.41
C CYS A 10 -7.26 -5.21 11.12
N GLU A 11 -7.02 -4.17 11.94
CA GLU A 11 -8.07 -3.41 12.65
C GLU A 11 -9.08 -2.79 11.67
N ARG A 12 -8.60 -2.33 10.50
CA ARG A 12 -9.45 -1.79 9.43
C ARG A 12 -10.14 -2.85 8.58
N GLY A 13 -9.94 -4.14 8.87
CA GLY A 13 -10.54 -5.25 8.14
C GLY A 13 -10.02 -5.43 6.70
N LEU A 14 -8.84 -4.90 6.38
CA LEU A 14 -8.21 -5.00 5.05
C LEU A 14 -7.29 -6.22 4.93
N VAL A 15 -6.82 -6.75 6.06
CA VAL A 15 -5.95 -7.91 6.16
C VAL A 15 -6.52 -8.86 7.19
N ASP A 16 -6.67 -10.12 6.80
CA ASP A 16 -7.01 -11.22 7.69
C ASP A 16 -5.73 -11.82 8.26
N ARG A 17 -5.78 -12.15 9.55
CA ARG A 17 -4.74 -12.88 10.27
C ARG A 17 -5.26 -14.27 10.68
N PRO A 18 -5.42 -15.22 9.75
CA PRO A 18 -5.80 -16.58 10.11
C PRO A 18 -4.72 -17.20 10.99
N ARG A 19 -5.11 -17.58 12.21
CA ARG A 19 -4.33 -18.48 13.06
C ARG A 19 -4.71 -19.90 12.67
N LEU A 20 -3.81 -20.62 12.02
CA LEU A 20 -4.01 -22.04 11.76
C LEU A 20 -3.82 -22.81 13.08
N PRO A 21 -4.84 -23.53 13.58
CA PRO A 21 -4.66 -24.42 14.71
C PRO A 21 -3.78 -25.60 14.29
N GLY A 22 -2.65 -25.79 14.96
CA GLY A 22 -1.66 -26.83 14.67
C GLY A 22 -0.26 -26.46 15.15
N PHE A 23 0.60 -27.46 15.32
CA PHE A 23 2.01 -27.28 15.66
C PHE A 23 2.87 -27.46 14.41
N PRO A 24 3.70 -26.48 13.99
CA PRO A 24 3.93 -25.15 14.57
C PRO A 24 2.85 -24.12 14.18
N VAL A 25 2.58 -23.15 15.06
CA VAL A 25 1.61 -22.08 14.80
C VAL A 25 2.19 -21.10 13.78
N HIS A 26 1.69 -21.14 12.55
CA HIS A 26 2.03 -20.15 11.53
C HIS A 26 1.01 -19.00 11.53
N THR A 27 1.50 -17.76 11.67
CA THR A 27 0.70 -16.56 11.39
C THR A 27 0.86 -16.22 9.91
N ARG A 28 -0.23 -16.28 9.16
CA ARG A 28 -0.28 -15.76 7.79
C ARG A 28 -1.05 -14.45 7.78
N TYR A 29 -0.63 -13.51 6.95
CA TYR A 29 -1.40 -12.33 6.62
C TYR A 29 -1.92 -12.51 5.20
N ALA A 30 -3.24 -12.44 5.03
CA ALA A 30 -3.89 -12.51 3.73
C ALA A 30 -4.74 -11.25 3.55
N LEU A 31 -4.87 -10.74 2.33
CA LEU A 31 -5.86 -9.69 2.09
C LEU A 31 -7.26 -10.25 2.35
N SER A 32 -8.09 -9.46 3.01
CA SER A 32 -9.53 -9.73 3.10
C SER A 32 -10.21 -9.43 1.76
N ASP A 33 -11.50 -9.72 1.64
CA ASP A 33 -12.27 -9.33 0.46
C ASP A 33 -12.31 -7.80 0.27
N ALA A 34 -12.41 -7.04 1.36
CA ALA A 34 -12.32 -5.59 1.34
C ALA A 34 -10.92 -5.12 0.91
N GLY A 35 -9.86 -5.77 1.39
CA GLY A 35 -8.49 -5.51 0.96
C GLY A 35 -8.24 -5.82 -0.52
N ARG A 36 -8.85 -6.90 -1.03
CA ARG A 36 -8.84 -7.23 -2.46
C ARG A 36 -9.56 -6.18 -3.31
N ALA A 37 -10.71 -5.70 -2.85
CA ALA A 37 -11.48 -4.65 -3.53
C ALA A 37 -10.75 -3.29 -3.53
N LEU A 38 -9.95 -3.00 -2.50
CA LEU A 38 -9.15 -1.77 -2.41
C LEU A 38 -7.90 -1.79 -3.28
N ARG A 39 -7.37 -2.98 -3.60
CA ARG A 39 -6.11 -3.15 -4.34
C ARG A 39 -6.05 -2.38 -5.67
N PRO A 40 -7.08 -2.39 -6.55
CA PRO A 40 -7.04 -1.64 -7.81
C PRO A 40 -6.92 -0.12 -7.59
N LEU A 41 -7.59 0.43 -6.56
CA LEU A 41 -7.52 1.85 -6.23
C LEU A 41 -6.11 2.24 -5.77
N LEU A 42 -5.48 1.43 -4.91
CA LEU A 42 -4.11 1.67 -4.47
C LEU A 42 -3.10 1.62 -5.63
N ILE A 43 -3.30 0.69 -6.57
CA ILE A 43 -2.47 0.61 -7.78
C ILE A 43 -2.62 1.88 -8.61
N GLU A 44 -3.85 2.35 -8.82
CA GLU A 44 -4.08 3.54 -9.65
C GLU A 44 -3.59 4.82 -8.98
N LEU A 45 -3.75 4.93 -7.66
CA LEU A 45 -3.20 6.03 -6.87
C LEU A 45 -1.67 6.06 -6.95
N TYR A 46 -1.03 4.89 -6.82
CA TYR A 46 0.41 4.77 -6.94
C TYR A 46 0.90 5.14 -8.35
N ARG A 47 0.24 4.65 -9.40
CA ARG A 47 0.55 5.00 -10.80
C ARG A 47 0.41 6.49 -11.06
N THR A 48 -0.68 7.08 -10.59
CA THR A 48 -0.94 8.52 -10.73
C THR A 48 0.13 9.31 -9.97
N GLY A 49 0.50 8.89 -8.76
CA GLY A 49 1.58 9.48 -7.98
C GLY A 49 2.92 9.45 -8.70
N GLU A 50 3.30 8.31 -9.30
CA GLU A 50 4.53 8.20 -10.08
C GLU A 50 4.49 9.06 -11.35
N ALA A 51 3.34 9.14 -12.04
CA ALA A 51 3.17 10.01 -13.20
C ALA A 51 3.29 11.50 -12.82
N LEU A 52 2.69 11.91 -11.70
CA LEU A 52 2.81 13.26 -11.16
C LEU A 52 4.24 13.56 -10.72
N ARG A 53 4.95 12.61 -10.10
CA ARG A 53 6.35 12.78 -9.71
C ARG A 53 7.26 12.90 -10.94
N ALA A 54 7.03 12.08 -11.95
CA ALA A 54 7.76 12.13 -13.22
C ALA A 54 7.46 13.40 -14.03
N GLY A 55 6.22 13.90 -13.97
CA GLY A 55 5.80 15.17 -14.58
C GLY A 55 6.32 16.39 -13.83
N SER A 56 6.35 16.35 -12.50
CA SER A 56 6.93 17.38 -11.64
C SER A 56 8.44 17.53 -11.88
N LEU A 57 9.16 16.44 -12.17
CA LEU A 57 10.56 16.49 -12.61
C LEU A 57 10.75 17.11 -14.01
N ARG A 58 9.71 17.15 -14.86
CA ARG A 58 9.73 17.87 -16.15
C ARG A 58 9.37 19.35 -16.03
N GLY A 59 8.89 19.78 -14.87
CA GLY A 59 8.49 21.17 -14.57
C GLY A 59 9.53 22.01 -13.83
N THR A 60 10.69 21.45 -13.46
CA THR A 60 11.72 22.18 -12.69
C THR A 60 13.01 22.32 -13.50
N GLY A 61 13.05 23.35 -14.35
CA GLY A 61 14.28 24.03 -14.81
C GLY A 61 14.20 24.56 -16.26
N PRO A 62 14.79 25.74 -16.60
CA PRO A 62 15.42 26.78 -15.78
C PRO A 62 14.72 28.16 -15.91
N ALA A 63 14.65 28.93 -14.82
CA ALA A 63 14.44 30.38 -14.91
C ALA A 63 15.80 31.08 -14.82
N THR A 64 16.49 31.19 -15.95
CA THR A 64 17.34 32.33 -16.30
C THR A 64 16.71 32.94 -17.56
N PRO A 65 16.53 34.26 -17.66
CA PRO A 65 17.66 35.19 -17.72
C PRO A 65 17.44 36.60 -17.09
N SER A 66 18.50 37.22 -16.59
CA SER A 66 18.98 38.54 -17.03
C SER A 66 20.34 38.87 -16.41
#